data_AF-A0A4R8LTL7-F1
#
_entry.id   AF-A0A4R8LTL7-F1
#
_cell.length_a   1.000
_cell.length_b   1.000
_cell.length_c   1.000
_cell.angle_alpha   90.00
_cell.angle_beta   90.00
_cell.angle_gamma   90.00
#
_symmetry.space_group_name_H-M   'P 1'
#
loop_
_entity.id
_entity.type
_entity.pdbx_description
1 polymer ?
#
loop_
_entity_poly.entity_id
_entity_poly.type
_entity_poly.pdbx_seq_one_letter_code
_entity_poly.pdbx_strand_id
1 'polypeptide(L)'
;MKKIIVDGTVHPVAGAEVYTRGDAPGIAQLAEDLLAFIPVYCNGNRTMVVTSRSLFYLPWRCQWVKTRVLQHFAISQRDLRRACEEDLNLSLFTPLAIASASVVYAPIKVREPISRNDGAHGYFRIDAIRSADAISAHTTRLTIDEIAAIDVLMPRTKVLARVREARSSLILHCARNVPYPSL
;
A
#
# COMPACT_ATOMS: atom_id res chain seq x y z
N MET A 1 -3.48 30.10 -9.06
CA MET A 1 -3.18 28.72 -8.63
C MET A 1 -2.41 28.78 -7.31
N LYS A 2 -3.05 28.53 -6.17
CA LYS A 2 -2.37 28.55 -4.87
C LYS A 2 -1.65 27.22 -4.65
N LYS A 3 -0.32 27.22 -4.81
CA LYS A 3 0.57 26.19 -4.28
C LYS A 3 0.46 26.24 -2.75
N ILE A 4 0.04 25.15 -2.13
CA ILE A 4 0.05 25.04 -0.67
C ILE A 4 1.40 24.44 -0.29
N ILE A 5 2.25 25.25 0.34
CA ILE A 5 3.43 24.77 1.07
C ILE A 5 2.92 24.24 2.40
N VAL A 6 3.24 23.00 2.73
CA VAL A 6 2.70 22.32 3.91
C VAL A 6 3.68 22.45 5.08
N ASP A 7 3.16 22.91 6.21
CA ASP A 7 3.77 22.81 7.54
C ASP A 7 3.30 21.49 8.19
N GLY A 8 4.18 20.75 8.87
CA GLY A 8 4.03 19.32 9.23
C GLY A 8 2.71 18.92 9.91
N THR A 9 2.26 17.65 9.83
CA THR A 9 2.81 16.66 10.78
C THR A 9 2.94 15.18 10.36
N VAL A 10 2.31 14.61 9.30
CA VAL A 10 2.59 13.18 8.95
C VAL A 10 2.70 12.93 7.44
N HIS A 11 3.78 13.46 6.87
CA HIS A 11 4.27 13.40 5.49
C HIS A 11 3.71 14.44 4.53
N PRO A 12 4.04 15.72 4.69
CA PRO A 12 4.36 16.56 3.54
C PRO A 12 5.77 16.24 3.02
N VAL A 13 5.85 15.79 1.76
CA VAL A 13 7.11 15.65 1.04
C VAL A 13 7.33 16.96 0.28
N ALA A 14 8.49 17.58 0.48
CA ALA A 14 8.82 18.83 -0.19
C ALA A 14 8.78 18.64 -1.72
N GLY A 15 8.06 19.53 -2.42
CA GLY A 15 7.92 19.48 -3.88
C GLY A 15 6.90 18.47 -4.41
N ALA A 16 6.28 17.64 -3.56
CA ALA A 16 5.28 16.68 -4.01
C ALA A 16 3.95 17.34 -4.41
N GLU A 17 3.39 16.87 -5.53
CA GLU A 17 2.15 17.41 -6.07
C GLU A 17 0.93 17.01 -5.23
N VAL A 18 -0.03 17.92 -5.11
CA VAL A 18 -1.27 17.70 -4.35
C VAL A 18 -2.45 17.84 -5.30
N TYR A 19 -2.97 16.71 -5.77
CA TYR A 19 -4.09 16.69 -6.71
C TYR A 19 -5.42 17.05 -6.02
N THR A 20 -6.32 17.65 -6.80
CA THR A 20 -7.74 17.83 -6.46
C THR A 20 -8.57 16.77 -7.17
N ARG A 21 -9.90 16.75 -6.96
CA ARG A 21 -10.76 15.74 -7.58
C ARG A 21 -10.88 15.90 -9.11
N GLY A 22 -10.67 17.10 -9.64
CA GLY A 22 -10.86 17.39 -11.07
C GLY A 22 -9.66 17.02 -11.94
N ASP A 23 -8.47 16.91 -11.36
CA ASP A 23 -7.19 16.73 -12.04
C ASP A 23 -6.44 15.46 -11.59
N ALA A 24 -6.92 14.77 -10.55
CA ALA A 24 -6.29 13.55 -10.08
C ALA A 24 -6.28 12.43 -11.14
N PRO A 25 -5.14 11.76 -11.37
CA PRO A 25 -5.05 10.65 -12.30
C PRO A 25 -5.96 9.50 -11.88
N GLY A 26 -6.52 8.80 -12.88
CA GLY A 26 -7.35 7.63 -12.68
C GLY A 26 -6.51 6.42 -12.28
N ILE A 27 -7.09 5.46 -11.55
CA ILE A 27 -6.35 4.28 -11.08
C ILE A 27 -5.84 3.41 -12.23
N ALA A 28 -6.56 3.36 -13.36
CA ALA A 28 -6.08 2.68 -14.56
C ALA A 28 -4.77 3.26 -15.10
N GLN A 29 -4.50 4.56 -14.90
CA GLN A 29 -3.25 5.20 -15.30
C GLN A 29 -2.10 4.94 -14.32
N LEU A 30 -2.43 4.53 -13.08
CA LEU A 30 -1.47 4.38 -11.99
C LEU A 30 -1.13 2.91 -11.68
N ALA A 31 -2.06 1.98 -11.94
CA ALA A 31 -2.04 0.65 -11.35
C ALA A 31 -0.75 -0.14 -11.62
N GLU A 32 -0.20 -0.03 -12.83
CA GLU A 32 1.05 -0.72 -13.22
C GLU A 32 2.29 -0.11 -12.57
N ASP A 33 2.28 1.21 -12.32
CA ASP A 33 3.40 1.97 -11.77
C ASP A 33 3.31 2.19 -10.25
N LEU A 34 2.28 1.65 -9.60
CA LEU A 34 1.99 1.92 -8.19
C LEU A 34 2.92 1.13 -7.27
N LEU A 35 3.87 1.82 -6.63
CA LEU A 35 4.83 1.21 -5.68
C LEU A 35 4.30 1.21 -4.24
N ALA A 36 3.62 2.28 -3.83
CA ALA A 36 2.98 2.35 -2.52
C ALA A 36 1.81 3.32 -2.51
N PHE A 37 0.86 3.10 -1.62
CA PHE A 37 -0.20 4.06 -1.33
C PHE A 37 -0.55 4.06 0.17
N ILE A 38 -0.53 5.26 0.75
CA ILE A 38 -0.31 5.45 2.19
C ILE A 38 -1.31 6.49 2.70
N PRO A 39 -2.10 6.20 3.74
CA PRO A 39 -3.00 7.17 4.33
C PRO A 39 -2.21 8.27 5.05
N VAL A 40 -2.47 9.52 4.72
CA VAL A 40 -1.81 10.68 5.31
C VAL A 40 -2.82 11.73 5.76
N TYR A 41 -2.42 12.53 6.74
CA TYR A 41 -3.13 13.72 7.16
C TYR A 41 -2.45 14.94 6.55
N CYS A 42 -2.82 15.26 5.32
CA CYS A 42 -2.32 16.42 4.57
C CYS A 42 -3.53 17.12 3.97
N ASN A 43 -3.90 18.30 4.50
CA ASN A 43 -5.11 19.03 4.09
C ASN A 43 -6.36 18.11 4.06
N GLY A 44 -6.56 17.35 5.15
CA GLY A 44 -7.60 16.32 5.28
C GLY A 44 -7.05 14.89 5.17
N ASN A 45 -7.97 13.92 5.06
CA ASN A 45 -7.62 12.50 4.93
C ASN A 45 -7.36 12.16 3.45
N ARG A 46 -6.08 12.12 3.08
CA ARG A 46 -5.60 11.90 1.72
C ARG A 46 -4.79 10.62 1.61
N THR A 47 -4.38 10.31 0.40
CA THR A 47 -3.46 9.20 0.12
C THR A 47 -2.21 9.73 -0.54
N MET A 48 -1.06 9.52 0.09
CA MET A 48 0.22 9.66 -0.57
C MET A 48 0.44 8.45 -1.47
N VAL A 49 0.79 8.69 -2.73
CA VAL A 49 1.04 7.68 -3.74
C VAL A 49 2.49 7.78 -4.16
N VAL A 50 3.16 6.63 -4.21
CA VAL A 50 4.53 6.48 -4.68
C VAL A 50 4.49 5.67 -5.96
N THR A 51 5.10 6.20 -7.01
CA THR A 51 5.27 5.57 -8.32
C THR A 51 6.76 5.43 -8.65
N SER A 52 7.13 4.73 -9.72
CA SER A 52 8.55 4.68 -10.13
C SER A 52 9.12 6.03 -10.58
N ARG A 53 8.26 7.01 -10.85
CA ARG A 53 8.67 8.32 -11.39
C ARG A 53 8.55 9.47 -10.39
N SER A 54 7.59 9.36 -9.47
CA SER A 54 7.20 10.50 -8.64
C SER A 54 6.42 10.08 -7.40
N LEU A 55 6.25 11.04 -6.51
CA LEU A 55 5.39 10.95 -5.34
C LEU A 55 4.44 12.15 -5.31
N PHE A 56 3.16 11.88 -5.03
CA PHE A 56 2.10 12.89 -5.00
C PHE A 56 0.96 12.49 -4.05
N TYR A 57 0.01 13.40 -3.83
CA TYR A 57 -1.14 13.19 -2.98
C TYR A 57 -2.43 13.17 -3.77
N LEU A 58 -3.17 12.06 -3.66
CA LEU A 58 -4.52 11.94 -4.16
C LEU A 58 -5.53 12.54 -3.16
N PRO A 59 -6.63 13.14 -3.65
CA PRO A 59 -7.68 13.73 -2.81
C PRO A 59 -8.58 12.67 -2.12
N TRP A 60 -8.31 11.39 -2.34
CA TRP A 60 -9.11 10.27 -1.84
C TRP A 60 -8.45 9.59 -0.64
N ARG A 61 -9.26 8.91 0.17
CA ARG A 61 -8.78 8.09 1.29
C ARG A 61 -8.12 6.81 0.77
N CYS A 62 -7.15 6.28 1.52
CA CYS A 62 -6.41 5.07 1.13
C CYS A 62 -7.33 3.86 0.86
N GLN A 63 -8.43 3.73 1.62
CA GLN A 63 -9.43 2.69 1.39
C GLN A 63 -10.08 2.78 0.01
N TRP A 64 -10.31 3.99 -0.51
CA TRP A 64 -10.86 4.19 -1.86
C TRP A 64 -9.84 3.74 -2.91
N VAL A 65 -8.57 4.12 -2.75
CA VAL A 65 -7.48 3.72 -3.65
C VAL A 65 -7.35 2.20 -3.69
N LYS A 66 -7.32 1.53 -2.53
CA LYS A 66 -7.34 0.07 -2.44
C LYS A 66 -8.50 -0.54 -3.22
N THR A 67 -9.72 -0.10 -2.97
CA THR A 67 -10.91 -0.66 -3.62
C THR A 67 -10.83 -0.47 -5.14
N ARG A 68 -10.36 0.67 -5.62
CA ARG A 68 -10.20 0.91 -7.05
C ARG A 68 -9.07 0.09 -7.69
N VAL A 69 -7.96 -0.11 -6.99
CA VAL A 69 -6.87 -1.00 -7.46
C VAL A 69 -7.41 -2.41 -7.64
N LEU A 70 -8.10 -2.95 -6.62
CA LEU A 70 -8.70 -4.28 -6.71
C LEU A 70 -9.73 -4.38 -7.84
N GLN A 71 -10.60 -3.37 -8.00
CA GLN A 71 -11.57 -3.31 -9.09
C GLN A 71 -10.91 -3.29 -10.48
N HIS A 72 -9.80 -2.55 -10.64
CA HIS A 72 -9.07 -2.49 -11.90
C HIS A 72 -8.58 -3.87 -12.35
N PHE A 73 -8.13 -4.71 -11.41
CA PHE A 73 -7.71 -6.09 -11.67
C PHE A 73 -8.83 -7.12 -11.54
N ALA A 74 -10.10 -6.68 -11.44
CA ALA A 74 -11.27 -7.56 -11.25
C ALA A 74 -11.16 -8.48 -10.01
N ILE A 75 -10.51 -8.02 -8.95
CA ILE A 75 -10.31 -8.78 -7.70
C ILE A 75 -11.37 -8.39 -6.66
N SER A 76 -12.06 -9.40 -6.13
CA SER A 76 -12.97 -9.26 -4.99
C SER A 76 -12.19 -9.15 -3.68
N GLN A 77 -12.38 -8.06 -2.93
CA GLN A 77 -11.75 -7.88 -1.62
C GLN A 77 -12.18 -8.97 -0.62
N ARG A 78 -13.42 -9.47 -0.75
CA ARG A 78 -13.96 -10.51 0.14
C ARG A 78 -13.24 -11.83 -0.11
N ASP A 79 -13.08 -12.22 -1.36
CA ASP A 79 -12.48 -13.51 -1.72
C ASP A 79 -10.97 -13.50 -1.46
N LEU A 80 -10.31 -12.37 -1.68
CA LEU A 80 -8.92 -12.16 -1.29
C LEU A 80 -8.72 -12.32 0.22
N ARG A 81 -9.61 -11.74 1.04
CA ARG A 81 -9.58 -11.91 2.50
C ARG A 81 -9.82 -13.36 2.90
N ARG A 82 -10.83 -14.00 2.32
CA ARG A 82 -11.16 -15.41 2.61
C ARG A 82 -9.98 -16.33 2.30
N ALA A 83 -9.32 -16.14 1.15
CA ALA A 83 -8.13 -16.91 0.79
C ALA A 83 -6.99 -16.75 1.81
N CYS A 84 -6.75 -15.53 2.29
CA CYS A 84 -5.74 -15.28 3.33
C CYS A 84 -6.10 -15.90 4.68
N GLU A 85 -7.38 -15.89 5.05
CA GLU A 85 -7.88 -16.49 6.28
C GLU A 85 -7.79 -18.03 6.23
N GLU A 86 -8.24 -18.64 5.13
CA GLU A 86 -8.28 -20.10 4.96
C GLU A 86 -6.87 -20.71 4.79
N ASP A 87 -6.02 -20.11 3.96
CA ASP A 87 -4.74 -20.74 3.58
C ASP A 87 -3.56 -20.30 4.45
N LEU A 88 -3.59 -19.06 4.96
CA LEU A 88 -2.47 -18.47 5.70
C LEU A 88 -2.81 -18.20 7.18
N ASN A 89 -4.05 -18.47 7.60
CA ASN A 89 -4.56 -18.13 8.93
C ASN A 89 -4.39 -16.62 9.26
N LEU A 90 -4.53 -15.76 8.24
CA LEU A 90 -4.36 -14.30 8.36
C LEU A 90 -5.72 -13.60 8.42
N SER A 91 -6.24 -13.41 9.64
CA SER A 91 -7.54 -12.73 9.86
C SER A 91 -7.42 -11.23 10.16
N LEU A 92 -6.26 -10.77 10.62
CA LEU A 92 -6.06 -9.39 11.10
C LEU A 92 -5.73 -8.40 9.98
N PHE A 93 -5.27 -8.88 8.83
CA PHE A 93 -4.91 -8.07 7.67
C PHE A 93 -4.94 -8.92 6.42
N THR A 94 -4.98 -8.27 5.26
CA THR A 94 -5.07 -8.93 3.96
C THR A 94 -4.05 -8.29 3.03
N PRO A 95 -2.97 -9.00 2.65
CA PRO A 95 -2.12 -8.62 1.52
C PRO A 95 -2.93 -8.46 0.24
N LEU A 96 -2.55 -7.52 -0.61
CA LEU A 96 -3.22 -7.32 -1.91
C LEU A 96 -2.47 -8.08 -2.98
N ALA A 97 -2.72 -9.38 -3.09
CA ALA A 97 -2.12 -10.23 -4.12
C ALA A 97 -2.86 -10.06 -5.44
N ILE A 98 -2.12 -9.69 -6.48
CA ILE A 98 -2.58 -9.45 -7.85
C ILE A 98 -1.80 -10.42 -8.73
N ALA A 99 -2.23 -11.69 -8.75
CA ALA A 99 -1.51 -12.77 -9.41
C ALA A 99 -1.34 -12.53 -10.92
N SER A 100 -2.34 -11.94 -11.58
CA SER A 100 -2.27 -11.60 -13.02
C SER A 100 -1.15 -10.63 -13.38
N ALA A 101 -0.74 -9.78 -12.44
CA ALA A 101 0.38 -8.84 -12.60
C ALA A 101 1.66 -9.32 -11.88
N SER A 102 1.63 -10.49 -11.22
CA SER A 102 2.69 -10.97 -10.33
C SER A 102 3.11 -9.94 -9.26
N VAL A 103 2.14 -9.16 -8.76
CA VAL A 103 2.33 -8.07 -7.81
C VAL A 103 1.67 -8.40 -6.48
N VAL A 104 2.27 -8.01 -5.36
CA VAL A 104 1.61 -8.05 -4.06
C VAL A 104 1.98 -6.87 -3.18
N TYR A 105 0.98 -6.33 -2.46
CA TYR A 105 1.17 -5.27 -1.50
C TYR A 105 1.05 -5.77 -0.06
N ALA A 106 2.05 -5.47 0.76
CA ALA A 106 2.02 -5.70 2.20
C ALA A 106 1.32 -4.55 2.93
N PRO A 107 0.30 -4.81 3.78
CA PRO A 107 -0.31 -3.80 4.62
C PRO A 107 0.54 -3.54 5.86
N ILE A 108 1.06 -2.33 5.98
CA ILE A 108 1.98 -1.90 7.05
C ILE A 108 1.39 -0.69 7.75
N LYS A 109 1.43 -0.66 9.10
CA LYS A 109 0.90 0.46 9.89
C LYS A 109 1.81 1.67 9.74
N VAL A 110 1.24 2.81 9.35
CA VAL A 110 1.99 4.06 9.04
C VAL A 110 1.60 5.24 9.91
N ARG A 111 0.44 5.19 10.56
CA ARG A 111 -0.06 6.27 11.43
C ARG A 111 -0.86 5.70 12.59
N GLU A 112 -1.05 6.50 13.63
CA GLU A 112 -2.08 6.20 14.62
C GLU A 112 -3.46 6.60 14.09
N PRO A 113 -4.48 5.73 14.23
CA PRO A 113 -5.82 6.05 13.81
C PRO A 113 -6.45 7.07 14.77
N ILE A 114 -7.13 8.09 14.23
CA ILE A 114 -7.87 9.08 15.05
C ILE A 114 -9.19 8.48 15.57
N SER A 115 -9.76 7.52 14.85
CA SER A 115 -11.02 6.87 15.22
C SER A 115 -11.03 5.40 14.80
N ARG A 116 -11.98 4.61 15.31
CA ARG A 116 -12.11 3.17 15.01
C ARG A 116 -12.15 2.85 13.51
N ASN A 117 -12.76 3.73 12.70
CA ASN A 117 -12.91 3.55 11.26
C ASN A 117 -11.83 4.28 10.45
N ASP A 118 -10.79 4.77 11.12
CA ASP A 118 -9.68 5.42 10.47
C ASP A 118 -8.63 4.40 10.00
N GLY A 119 -8.37 4.41 8.69
CA GLY A 119 -7.37 3.54 8.09
C GLY A 119 -5.96 3.96 8.51
N ALA A 120 -5.28 3.10 9.26
CA ALA A 120 -3.89 3.31 9.70
C ALA A 120 -2.83 2.59 8.84
N HIS A 121 -3.26 1.77 7.88
CA HIS A 121 -2.36 0.95 7.07
C HIS A 121 -2.11 1.56 5.69
N GLY A 122 -0.84 1.67 5.33
CA GLY A 122 -0.38 1.85 3.96
C GLY A 122 -0.12 0.50 3.31
N TYR A 123 -0.10 0.48 1.99
CA TYR A 123 0.11 -0.70 1.17
C TYR A 123 1.36 -0.51 0.34
N PHE A 124 2.32 -1.42 0.48
CA PHE A 124 3.65 -1.33 -0.10
C PHE A 124 3.93 -2.53 -0.99
N ARG A 125 4.29 -2.30 -2.25
CA ARG A 125 4.66 -3.36 -3.20
C ARG A 125 5.95 -4.01 -2.71
N ILE A 126 5.94 -5.31 -2.46
CA ILE A 126 7.04 -5.94 -1.72
C ILE A 126 8.37 -5.99 -2.48
N ASP A 127 8.31 -5.98 -3.81
CA ASP A 127 9.45 -5.95 -4.72
C ASP A 127 10.10 -4.56 -4.82
N ALA A 128 9.34 -3.51 -4.48
CA ALA A 128 9.83 -2.13 -4.43
C ALA A 128 10.54 -1.80 -3.11
N ILE A 129 10.40 -2.62 -2.07
CA ILE A 129 11.07 -2.40 -0.78
C ILE A 129 12.54 -2.83 -0.90
N ARG A 130 13.46 -1.86 -0.92
CA ARG A 130 14.91 -2.09 -1.02
C ARG A 130 15.54 -2.38 0.33
N SER A 131 15.15 -1.62 1.35
CA SER A 131 15.63 -1.82 2.73
C SER A 131 14.51 -1.60 3.75
N ALA A 132 14.70 -2.19 4.92
CA ALA A 132 13.85 -2.02 6.09
C ALA A 132 14.76 -1.85 7.32
N ASP A 133 15.00 -0.61 7.70
CA ASP A 133 15.99 -0.23 8.70
C ASP A 133 15.30 0.14 10.01
N ALA A 134 15.75 -0.44 11.12
CA ALA A 134 15.16 -0.15 12.43
C ALA A 134 15.63 1.25 12.89
N ILE A 135 14.68 2.17 13.08
CA ILE A 135 14.94 3.51 13.61
C ILE A 135 14.71 3.53 15.13
N SER A 136 13.69 2.81 15.60
CA SER A 136 13.39 2.64 17.01
C SER A 136 12.71 1.28 17.27
N ALA A 137 12.37 0.99 18.53
CA ALA A 137 11.61 -0.21 18.90
C ALA A 137 10.23 -0.29 18.20
N HIS A 138 9.67 0.85 17.76
CA HIS A 138 8.33 0.94 17.17
C HIS A 138 8.32 1.52 15.75
N THR A 139 9.48 1.88 15.21
CA THR A 139 9.59 2.60 13.95
C THR A 139 10.63 1.95 13.05
N THR A 140 10.23 1.71 11.80
CA THR A 140 11.09 1.18 10.75
C THR A 140 11.09 2.15 9.58
N ARG A 141 12.25 2.44 9.00
CA ARG A 141 12.35 3.17 7.74
C ARG A 141 12.32 2.18 6.60
N LEU A 142 11.37 2.35 5.68
CA LEU A 142 11.31 1.62 4.43
C LEU A 142 11.90 2.49 3.33
N THR A 143 12.89 1.96 2.61
CA THR A 143 13.38 2.57 1.37
C THR A 143 12.60 1.94 0.21
N ILE A 144 11.82 2.75 -0.49
CA ILE A 144 10.97 2.36 -1.62
C ILE A 144 11.63 2.82 -2.90
N ASP A 145 12.26 1.86 -3.56
CA ASP A 145 13.15 2.08 -4.70
C ASP A 145 14.12 3.25 -4.42
N GLU A 146 14.52 4.01 -5.44
CA GLU A 146 15.29 5.25 -5.29
C GLU A 146 14.39 6.50 -5.11
N ILE A 147 13.10 6.30 -4.82
CA ILE A 147 12.09 7.37 -4.87
C ILE A 147 11.80 7.96 -3.50
N ALA A 148 11.66 7.11 -2.48
CA ALA A 148 11.19 7.57 -1.17
C ALA A 148 11.75 6.74 -0.01
N ALA A 149 12.06 7.42 1.09
CA ALA A 149 12.27 6.80 2.39
C ALA A 149 11.09 7.14 3.31
N ILE A 150 10.44 6.12 3.87
CA ILE A 150 9.16 6.26 4.59
C ILE A 150 9.27 5.60 5.95
N ASP A 151 9.11 6.40 7.01
CA ASP A 151 9.05 5.89 8.37
C ASP A 151 7.65 5.31 8.65
N VAL A 152 7.61 4.02 8.98
CA VAL A 152 6.39 3.30 9.31
C VAL A 152 6.31 3.02 10.81
N LEU A 153 5.10 3.07 11.36
CA LEU A 153 4.81 2.86 12.78
C LEU A 153 4.65 1.37 13.11
N MET A 154 5.70 0.61 12.81
CA MET A 154 5.77 -0.82 13.03
C MET A 154 7.21 -1.25 13.32
N PRO A 155 7.47 -2.13 14.32
CA PRO A 155 8.80 -2.71 14.55
C PRO A 155 9.28 -3.51 13.33
N ARG A 156 10.59 -3.50 13.08
CA ARG A 156 11.21 -4.15 11.91
C ARG A 156 10.83 -5.64 11.80
N THR A 157 10.79 -6.36 12.92
CA THR A 157 10.42 -7.78 12.93
C THR A 157 9.00 -8.01 12.39
N LYS A 158 8.05 -7.14 12.76
CA LYS A 158 6.67 -7.20 12.25
C LYS A 158 6.57 -6.76 10.79
N VAL A 159 7.36 -5.76 10.37
CA VAL A 159 7.46 -5.37 8.95
C VAL A 159 7.92 -6.55 8.10
N LEU A 160 9.00 -7.23 8.51
CA LEU A 160 9.51 -8.39 7.78
C LEU A 160 8.52 -9.56 7.76
N ALA A 161 7.77 -9.76 8.85
CA ALA A 161 6.67 -10.73 8.87
C ALA A 161 5.60 -10.38 7.82
N ARG A 162 5.13 -9.12 7.77
CA ARG A 162 4.14 -8.66 6.78
C ARG A 162 4.61 -8.84 5.34
N VAL A 163 5.88 -8.60 5.07
CA VAL A 163 6.48 -8.80 3.74
C VAL A 163 6.51 -10.30 3.38
N ARG A 164 6.88 -11.17 4.33
CA ARG A 164 6.88 -12.63 4.12
C ARG A 164 5.46 -13.15 3.89
N GLU A 165 4.50 -12.75 4.71
CA GLU A 165 3.09 -13.13 4.60
C GLU A 165 2.48 -12.67 3.26
N ALA A 166 2.82 -11.45 2.82
CA ALA A 166 2.44 -10.96 1.49
C ALA A 166 3.04 -11.81 0.36
N ARG A 167 4.33 -12.18 0.46
CA ARG A 167 4.97 -13.07 -0.52
C ARG A 167 4.29 -14.44 -0.57
N SER A 168 3.99 -15.04 0.59
CA SER A 168 3.27 -16.31 0.67
C SER A 168 1.88 -16.22 0.04
N SER A 169 1.16 -15.12 0.27
CA SER A 169 -0.14 -14.86 -0.35
C SER A 169 -0.05 -14.85 -1.87
N LEU A 170 0.95 -14.16 -2.45
CA LEU A 170 1.14 -14.16 -3.90
C LEU A 170 1.41 -15.56 -4.46
N ILE A 171 2.30 -16.34 -3.81
CA ILE A 171 2.63 -17.70 -4.24
C ILE A 171 1.37 -18.58 -4.28
N LEU A 172 0.54 -18.52 -3.23
CA LEU A 172 -0.70 -19.29 -3.16
C LEU A 172 -1.70 -18.86 -4.24
N HIS A 173 -1.87 -17.55 -4.45
CA HIS A 173 -2.76 -17.05 -5.49
C HIS A 173 -2.29 -17.43 -6.90
N CYS A 174 -0.97 -17.44 -7.15
CA CYS A 174 -0.42 -17.93 -8.41
C CYS A 174 -0.65 -19.44 -8.58
N ALA A 175 -0.45 -20.24 -7.52
CA ALA A 175 -0.68 -21.68 -7.56
C ALA A 175 -2.16 -22.04 -7.85
N ARG A 176 -3.11 -21.27 -7.29
CA ARG A 176 -4.55 -21.43 -7.54
C ARG A 176 -4.95 -21.15 -9.01
N ASN A 177 -4.16 -20.35 -9.73
CA ASN A 177 -4.40 -20.02 -11.13
C ASN A 177 -3.78 -21.03 -12.11
N VAL A 178 -3.05 -22.04 -11.62
CA VAL A 178 -2.57 -23.15 -12.46
C VAL A 178 -3.71 -24.16 -12.58
N PRO A 179 -4.20 -24.47 -13.80
CA PRO A 179 -5.17 -25.54 -13.96
C PRO A 179 -4.58 -26.84 -13.42
N TYR A 180 -5.35 -27.56 -12.61
CA TYR A 180 -4.95 -28.89 -12.15
C TYR A 180 -4.59 -29.73 -13.38
N PRO A 181 -3.45 -30.45 -13.39
CA PRO A 181 -3.15 -31.34 -14.49
C PRO A 181 -4.32 -32.31 -14.64
N SER A 182 -5.03 -32.24 -15.76
CA SER A 182 -5.99 -33.26 -16.14
C SER A 182 -5.18 -34.53 -16.38
N LEU A 183 -5.41 -35.56 -15.56
CA LEU A 183 -4.90 -36.91 -15.77
C LEU A 183 -5.40 -37.49 -17.09
#